data_AF-A0AAU5GG57-F1
#
_entry.id   AF-A0AAU5GG57-F1
#
_cell.length_a   1.000
_cell.length_b   1.000
_cell.length_c   1.000
_cell.angle_alpha   90.00
_cell.angle_beta   90.00
_cell.angle_gamma   90.00
#
_symmetry.space_group_name_H-M   'P 1'
#
loop_
_entity.id
_entity.type
_entity.pdbx_description
1 polymer ?
#
loop_
_entity_poly.entity_id
_entity_poly.type
_entity_poly.pdbx_seq_one_letter_code
_entity_poly.pdbx_strand_id
1 'polypeptide(L)'
;MTIRILPAAGDVDSARALTTLLGQLADAEPAPPVSDSTALLDTLARLAAESLDELPEVVLVHERIGPVTALDLVRDLVLRFPAVGVVLVTSDTSTGVLTAAMDSGARGIVNLPLSYEALAERVQAAAAWSAGMRRHLGSPTPELYAGPGGTVVTVSGAKGGVGATVTAVQLALAARASGRTVALLDLDLQSGDVASYLDVQFRRSVADLAGITDINPRVLQEVVYAHDTGIALLLAPAEGERGEEVTDRVARQVVATLRSRHDVVVVDCGSQMTAATAAAVEMADQALLLVTPDVIAVRAAKRMVRLWDRLQIRKAEETLTVVNRLSRATEIQPSLVEKVTGTKVARAAVPAAFKELQSVVDAGRLQDLDARSVVKQALWALAGELELVAAPENGHGGRRRRSSADRGALALRRKGGDRGSVTLEFAGMFPLILVTMTILWQAALYGYTYSLAGNAADEAARAATAAYAVDGDVAGACEAAGTQNLPGAWADTSIDCAPAGTLMRAEVQANVPLFFPGFDAGWTVNGEAGAALEGDPQ
;
A
#
# COMPACT_ATOMS: atom_id res chain seq x y z
N MET A 1 -34.30 18.83 -4.81
CA MET A 1 -34.48 18.63 -3.36
C MET A 1 -35.36 19.77 -2.92
N THR A 2 -36.53 19.48 -2.36
CA THR A 2 -37.46 20.53 -1.91
C THR A 2 -36.93 21.17 -0.63
N ILE A 3 -36.92 22.50 -0.56
CA ILE A 3 -36.46 23.28 0.57
C ILE A 3 -37.67 23.59 1.45
N ARG A 4 -37.74 23.02 2.66
CA ARG A 4 -38.77 23.36 3.63
C ARG A 4 -38.40 24.64 4.34
N ILE A 5 -39.31 25.60 4.30
CA ILE A 5 -39.07 26.96 4.79
C ILE A 5 -40.11 27.27 5.83
N LEU A 6 -39.68 27.67 7.03
CA LEU A 6 -40.57 28.11 8.10
C LEU A 6 -40.47 29.64 8.25
N PRO A 7 -41.45 30.41 7.74
CA PRO A 7 -41.52 31.84 7.97
C PRO A 7 -41.99 32.15 9.40
N ALA A 8 -41.36 33.12 10.05
CA ALA A 8 -41.70 33.58 11.38
C ALA A 8 -41.84 35.10 11.38
N ALA A 9 -43.07 35.59 11.58
CA ALA A 9 -43.39 37.02 11.49
C ALA A 9 -44.45 37.41 12.53
N GLY A 10 -44.19 38.51 13.24
CA GLY A 10 -45.06 39.04 14.30
C GLY A 10 -46.37 39.66 13.81
N ASP A 11 -46.46 40.01 12.52
CA ASP A 11 -47.63 40.66 11.93
C ASP A 11 -48.16 39.91 10.70
N VAL A 12 -49.48 39.98 10.52
CA VAL A 12 -50.21 39.21 9.50
C VAL A 12 -49.85 39.63 8.08
N ASP A 13 -49.54 40.90 7.87
CA ASP A 13 -49.21 41.43 6.54
C ASP A 13 -47.85 40.93 6.07
N SER A 14 -46.83 40.97 6.95
CA SER A 14 -45.50 40.44 6.67
C SER A 14 -45.54 38.91 6.50
N ALA A 15 -46.32 38.20 7.32
CA ALA A 15 -46.55 36.77 7.16
C ALA A 15 -47.16 36.43 5.79
N ARG A 16 -48.16 37.20 5.35
CA ARG A 16 -48.81 37.03 4.04
C ARG A 16 -47.84 37.34 2.89
N ALA A 17 -47.06 38.41 3.01
CA ALA A 17 -46.06 38.80 2.00
C ALA A 17 -44.98 37.71 1.82
N LEU A 18 -44.41 37.22 2.92
CA LEU A 18 -43.44 36.13 2.91
C LEU A 18 -44.05 34.87 2.28
N THR A 19 -45.22 34.43 2.74
CA THR A 19 -45.88 33.23 2.21
C THR A 19 -46.15 33.34 0.70
N THR A 20 -46.59 34.51 0.24
CA THR A 20 -46.88 34.75 -1.18
C THR A 20 -45.62 34.63 -2.04
N LEU A 21 -44.51 35.25 -1.61
CA LEU A 21 -43.25 35.20 -2.36
C LEU A 21 -42.58 33.82 -2.28
N LEU A 22 -42.63 33.17 -1.12
CA LEU A 22 -42.10 31.82 -0.95
C LEU A 22 -42.84 30.79 -1.81
N GLY A 23 -44.16 30.94 -1.97
CA GLY A 23 -44.95 30.09 -2.86
C GLY A 23 -44.62 30.24 -4.35
N GLN A 24 -43.87 31.27 -4.74
CA GLN A 24 -43.38 31.45 -6.11
C GLN A 24 -42.00 30.82 -6.34
N LEU A 25 -41.28 30.46 -5.27
CA LEU A 25 -39.94 29.89 -5.39
C LEU A 25 -40.01 28.47 -5.96
N ALA A 26 -39.17 28.19 -6.96
CA ALA A 26 -38.97 26.83 -7.45
C ALA A 26 -38.33 25.97 -6.36
N ASP A 27 -38.76 24.72 -6.25
CA ASP A 27 -38.26 23.74 -5.28
C ASP A 27 -38.39 24.16 -3.80
N ALA A 28 -39.35 25.01 -3.45
CA ALA A 28 -39.64 25.42 -2.07
C ALA A 28 -40.98 24.85 -1.56
N GLU A 29 -41.00 24.43 -0.30
CA GLU A 29 -42.18 23.98 0.43
C GLU A 29 -42.36 24.87 1.68
N PRO A 30 -43.02 26.04 1.55
CA PRO A 30 -43.24 26.92 2.67
C PRO A 30 -44.27 26.35 3.64
N ALA A 31 -43.86 26.21 4.91
CA ALA A 31 -44.75 25.88 6.02
C ALA A 31 -45.62 27.09 6.40
N PRO A 32 -46.74 26.88 7.12
CA PRO A 32 -47.53 27.97 7.67
C PRO A 32 -46.69 28.90 8.54
N PRO A 33 -46.83 30.24 8.41
CA PRO A 33 -46.04 31.17 9.19
C PRO A 33 -46.35 31.10 10.68
N VAL A 34 -45.31 31.22 11.50
CA VAL A 34 -45.41 31.28 12.96
C VAL A 34 -45.51 32.75 13.40
N SER A 35 -46.41 33.03 14.34
CA SER A 35 -46.76 34.38 14.78
C SER A 35 -45.81 35.01 15.79
N ASP A 36 -45.01 34.21 16.51
CA ASP A 36 -44.17 34.71 17.60
C ASP A 36 -42.95 33.80 17.84
N SER A 37 -41.97 34.34 18.58
CA SER A 37 -40.68 33.69 18.84
C SER A 37 -40.82 32.43 19.70
N THR A 38 -41.80 32.41 20.62
CA THR A 38 -42.02 31.28 21.52
C THR A 38 -42.57 30.08 20.75
N ALA A 39 -43.61 30.31 19.95
CA ALA A 39 -44.21 29.30 19.10
C ALA A 39 -43.20 28.75 18.06
N LEU A 40 -42.27 29.58 17.60
CA LEU A 40 -41.21 29.14 16.68
C LEU A 40 -40.26 28.16 17.36
N LEU A 41 -39.75 28.51 18.54
CA LEU A 41 -38.85 27.66 19.31
C LEU A 41 -39.53 26.34 19.72
N ASP A 42 -40.79 26.40 20.16
CA ASP A 42 -41.57 25.20 20.53
C ASP A 42 -41.81 24.28 19.32
N THR A 43 -42.11 24.86 18.15
CA THR A 43 -42.31 24.10 16.91
C THR A 43 -41.02 23.38 16.52
N LEU A 44 -39.88 24.07 16.52
CA LEU A 44 -38.59 23.47 16.18
C LEU A 44 -38.13 22.45 17.22
N ALA A 45 -38.36 22.70 18.52
CA ALA A 45 -38.06 21.74 19.58
C ALA A 45 -38.86 20.44 19.43
N ARG A 46 -40.14 20.54 19.08
CA ARG A 46 -40.99 19.37 18.79
C ARG A 46 -40.47 18.58 17.59
N LEU A 47 -40.16 19.25 16.48
CA LEU A 47 -39.62 18.59 15.28
C LEU A 47 -38.26 17.92 15.56
N ALA A 48 -37.36 18.63 16.26
CA ALA A 48 -36.05 18.10 16.64
C ALA A 48 -36.15 16.87 17.57
N ALA A 49 -37.18 16.81 18.42
CA ALA A 49 -37.43 15.66 19.29
C ALA A 49 -37.90 14.41 18.52
N GLU A 50 -38.54 14.59 17.35
CA GLU A 50 -38.95 13.49 16.48
C GLU A 50 -37.77 12.99 15.63
N SER A 51 -37.11 13.87 14.88
CA SER A 51 -35.89 13.58 14.12
C SER A 51 -35.24 14.87 13.61
N LEU A 52 -33.91 14.86 13.42
CA LEU A 52 -33.20 15.95 12.74
C LEU A 52 -33.67 16.16 11.29
N ASP A 53 -34.19 15.11 10.66
CA ASP A 53 -34.73 15.18 9.30
C ASP A 53 -36.08 15.91 9.23
N GLU A 54 -36.80 16.08 10.34
CA GLU A 54 -38.09 16.77 10.38
C GLU A 54 -37.95 18.29 10.52
N LEU A 55 -36.76 18.78 10.90
CA LEU A 55 -36.50 20.22 10.95
C LEU A 55 -36.62 20.87 9.56
N PRO A 56 -37.01 22.15 9.43
CA PRO A 56 -36.98 22.88 8.16
C PRO A 56 -35.55 23.27 7.78
N GLU A 57 -35.21 23.26 6.49
CA GLU A 57 -33.88 23.66 6.02
C GLU A 57 -33.61 25.15 6.30
N VAL A 58 -34.64 25.99 6.20
CA VAL A 58 -34.53 27.44 6.40
C VAL A 58 -35.62 27.98 7.31
N VAL A 59 -35.24 28.86 8.23
CA VAL A 59 -36.16 29.69 9.01
C VAL A 59 -35.97 31.15 8.62
N LEU A 60 -37.06 31.81 8.23
CA LEU A 60 -37.07 33.24 7.94
C LEU A 60 -37.58 34.00 9.14
N VAL A 61 -36.75 34.84 9.73
CA VAL A 61 -37.09 35.62 10.93
C VAL A 61 -37.34 37.06 10.53
N HIS A 62 -38.56 37.55 10.70
CA HIS A 62 -38.88 38.96 10.47
C HIS A 62 -38.43 39.83 11.66
N GLU A 63 -37.93 41.03 11.39
CA GLU A 63 -37.41 41.96 12.41
C GLU A 63 -38.41 42.31 13.52
N ARG A 64 -39.71 42.23 13.22
CA ARG A 64 -40.81 42.54 14.15
C ARG A 64 -41.32 41.34 14.95
N ILE A 65 -40.65 40.19 14.87
CA ILE A 65 -41.01 39.05 15.73
C ILE A 65 -40.77 39.41 17.20
N GLY A 66 -41.62 38.88 18.07
CA GLY A 66 -41.51 39.02 19.53
C GLY A 66 -42.08 37.78 20.22
N PRO A 67 -42.01 37.67 21.56
CA PRO A 67 -41.48 38.66 22.51
C PRO A 67 -39.95 38.79 22.55
N VAL A 68 -39.20 37.81 22.03
CA VAL A 68 -37.73 37.89 21.93
C VAL A 68 -37.36 38.72 20.70
N THR A 69 -36.35 39.59 20.82
CA THR A 69 -35.88 40.39 19.67
C THR A 69 -35.37 39.48 18.54
N ALA A 70 -35.50 39.91 17.29
CA ALA A 70 -35.09 39.08 16.14
C ALA A 70 -33.62 38.63 16.22
N LEU A 71 -32.70 39.50 16.67
CA LEU A 71 -31.27 39.17 16.76
C LEU A 71 -30.96 38.17 17.89
N ASP A 72 -31.63 38.31 19.05
CA ASP A 72 -31.49 37.36 20.15
C ASP A 72 -32.11 36.01 19.79
N LEU A 73 -33.24 36.03 19.07
CA LEU A 73 -33.89 34.84 18.57
C LEU A 73 -33.02 34.10 17.55
N VAL A 74 -32.38 34.82 16.60
CA VAL A 74 -31.41 34.22 15.67
C VAL A 74 -30.30 33.50 16.44
N ARG A 75 -29.74 34.15 17.48
CA ARG A 75 -28.69 33.54 18.31
C ARG A 75 -29.18 32.28 19.02
N ASP A 76 -30.38 32.31 19.60
CA ASP A 76 -30.97 31.16 20.29
C ASP A 76 -31.25 29.99 19.32
N LEU A 77 -31.76 30.29 18.12
CA LEU A 77 -32.02 29.32 17.07
C LEU A 77 -30.74 28.63 16.61
N VAL A 78 -29.67 29.39 16.36
CA VAL A 78 -28.38 28.84 15.90
C VAL A 78 -27.74 27.94 16.96
N LEU A 79 -27.87 28.30 18.24
CA LEU A 79 -27.33 27.51 19.35
C LEU A 79 -28.12 26.21 19.60
N ARG A 80 -29.46 26.24 19.51
CA ARG A 80 -30.30 25.08 19.80
C ARG A 80 -30.53 24.17 18.60
N PHE A 81 -30.56 24.74 17.40
CA PHE A 81 -30.88 24.05 16.14
C PHE A 81 -29.82 24.34 15.08
N PRO A 82 -28.54 23.94 15.29
CA PRO A 82 -27.45 24.26 14.38
C PRO A 82 -27.66 23.69 12.97
N ALA A 83 -28.52 22.70 12.81
CA ALA A 83 -28.92 22.12 11.52
C ALA A 83 -29.81 23.04 10.65
N VAL A 84 -30.29 24.17 11.15
CA VAL A 84 -31.27 25.04 10.47
C VAL A 84 -30.61 26.34 10.00
N GLY A 85 -30.75 26.67 8.71
CA GLY A 85 -30.26 27.94 8.17
C GLY A 85 -31.19 29.09 8.55
N VAL A 86 -30.72 30.08 9.30
CA VAL A 86 -31.53 31.23 9.72
C VAL A 86 -31.28 32.43 8.80
N VAL A 87 -32.34 33.03 8.27
CA VAL A 87 -32.27 34.23 7.42
C VAL A 87 -33.09 35.35 8.05
N LEU A 88 -32.46 36.51 8.27
CA LEU A 88 -33.12 37.68 8.85
C LEU A 88 -33.79 38.51 7.74
N VAL A 89 -35.04 38.93 7.97
CA VAL A 89 -35.77 39.85 7.10
C VAL A 89 -35.95 41.18 7.83
N THR A 90 -35.36 42.25 7.32
CA THR A 90 -35.31 43.56 7.99
C THR A 90 -35.47 44.73 7.01
N SER A 91 -36.02 45.84 7.48
CA SER A 91 -36.01 47.11 6.76
C SER A 91 -34.77 47.96 7.06
N ASP A 92 -34.01 47.60 8.10
CA ASP A 92 -32.79 48.29 8.50
C ASP A 92 -31.59 47.81 7.67
N THR A 93 -31.05 48.73 6.87
CA THR A 93 -29.89 48.50 6.00
C THR A 93 -28.59 49.05 6.59
N SER A 94 -28.61 49.46 7.86
CA SER A 94 -27.42 49.94 8.55
C SER A 94 -26.38 48.82 8.69
N THR A 95 -25.11 49.20 8.55
CA THR A 95 -23.98 48.28 8.74
C THR A 95 -23.95 47.65 10.13
N GLY A 96 -24.49 48.35 11.14
CA GLY A 96 -24.63 47.85 12.51
C GLY A 96 -25.53 46.62 12.60
N VAL A 97 -26.73 46.69 12.03
CA VAL A 97 -27.67 45.54 12.04
C VAL A 97 -27.14 44.39 11.18
N LEU A 98 -26.54 44.68 10.03
CA LEU A 98 -25.92 43.66 9.18
C LEU A 98 -24.81 42.89 9.92
N THR A 99 -23.93 43.61 10.61
CA THR A 99 -22.83 43.00 11.39
C THR A 99 -23.39 42.21 12.57
N ALA A 100 -24.33 42.80 13.33
CA ALA A 100 -24.93 42.14 14.48
C ALA A 100 -25.71 40.87 14.12
N ALA A 101 -26.39 40.85 12.96
CA ALA A 101 -27.08 39.67 12.47
C ALA A 101 -26.10 38.55 12.11
N MET A 102 -25.00 38.87 11.43
CA MET A 102 -23.94 37.91 11.11
C MET A 102 -23.24 37.38 12.38
N ASP A 103 -22.95 38.26 13.35
CA ASP A 103 -22.36 37.89 14.64
C ASP A 103 -23.28 37.00 15.48
N SER A 104 -24.59 37.18 15.38
CA SER A 104 -25.59 36.29 15.99
C SER A 104 -25.79 34.98 15.23
N GLY A 105 -25.14 34.79 14.08
CA GLY A 105 -25.16 33.55 13.31
C GLY A 105 -26.18 33.48 12.18
N ALA A 106 -26.81 34.60 11.78
CA ALA A 106 -27.66 34.63 10.60
C ALA A 106 -26.86 34.23 9.35
N ARG A 107 -27.42 33.34 8.54
CA ARG A 107 -26.79 32.85 7.31
C ARG A 107 -27.07 33.75 6.11
N GLY A 108 -28.09 34.57 6.20
CA GLY A 108 -28.45 35.54 5.19
C GLY A 108 -29.31 36.65 5.74
N ILE A 109 -29.38 37.75 5.00
CA ILE A 109 -30.21 38.90 5.31
C ILE A 109 -30.94 39.29 4.03
N VAL A 110 -32.24 39.51 4.14
CA VAL A 110 -33.11 39.97 3.05
C VAL A 110 -33.76 41.28 3.46
N ASN A 111 -33.62 42.28 2.62
CA ASN A 111 -34.11 43.62 2.92
C ASN A 111 -35.59 43.77 2.53
N LEU A 112 -36.32 44.59 3.28
CA LEU A 112 -37.64 45.08 2.90
C LEU A 112 -37.50 46.36 2.05
N PRO A 113 -38.31 46.53 0.98
CA PRO A 113 -39.32 45.58 0.48
C PRO A 113 -38.68 44.34 -0.17
N LEU A 114 -39.31 43.18 0.05
CA LEU A 114 -38.81 41.89 -0.43
C LEU A 114 -38.74 41.86 -1.96
N SER A 115 -37.58 41.49 -2.50
CA SER A 115 -37.44 41.10 -3.90
C SER A 115 -37.40 39.58 -4.03
N TYR A 116 -38.05 39.06 -5.08
CA TYR A 116 -38.05 37.62 -5.37
C TYR A 116 -36.62 37.08 -5.53
N GLU A 117 -35.78 37.78 -6.30
CA GLU A 117 -34.41 37.37 -6.58
C GLU A 117 -33.55 37.31 -5.30
N ALA A 118 -33.58 38.36 -4.47
CA ALA A 118 -32.79 38.37 -3.24
C ALA A 118 -33.29 37.32 -2.24
N LEU A 119 -34.60 37.11 -2.13
CA LEU A 119 -35.15 36.08 -1.27
C LEU A 119 -34.75 34.68 -1.76
N ALA A 120 -34.86 34.41 -3.06
CA ALA A 120 -34.47 33.14 -3.67
C ALA A 120 -33.00 32.82 -3.41
N GLU A 121 -32.10 33.77 -3.68
CA GLU A 121 -30.67 33.61 -3.49
C GLU A 121 -30.32 33.29 -2.03
N ARG A 122 -30.90 34.04 -1.07
CA ARG A 122 -30.61 33.85 0.35
C ARG A 122 -31.19 32.56 0.91
N VAL A 123 -32.40 32.19 0.47
CA VAL A 123 -33.01 30.91 0.85
C VAL A 123 -32.18 29.74 0.32
N GLN A 124 -31.77 29.76 -0.95
CA GLN A 124 -30.95 28.69 -1.53
C GLN A 124 -29.60 28.57 -0.84
N ALA A 125 -28.92 29.69 -0.55
CA ALA A 125 -27.65 29.69 0.17
C ALA A 125 -27.79 29.15 1.60
N ALA A 126 -28.87 29.51 2.31
CA ALA A 126 -29.15 29.01 3.65
C ALA A 126 -29.51 27.51 3.65
N ALA A 127 -30.29 27.05 2.67
CA ALA A 127 -30.68 25.66 2.51
C ALA A 127 -29.47 24.76 2.19
N ALA A 128 -28.59 25.21 1.29
CA ALA A 128 -27.36 24.49 0.96
C ALA A 128 -26.45 24.33 2.19
N TRP A 129 -26.36 25.37 3.03
CA TRP A 129 -25.64 25.30 4.29
C TRP A 129 -26.31 24.33 5.29
N SER A 130 -27.63 24.39 5.45
CA SER A 130 -28.39 23.47 6.31
C SER A 130 -28.19 22.00 5.90
N ALA A 131 -28.28 21.69 4.61
CA ALA A 131 -28.02 20.35 4.08
C ALA A 131 -26.56 19.89 4.31
N GLY A 132 -25.60 20.82 4.29
CA GLY A 132 -24.22 20.56 4.72
C GLY A 132 -24.13 20.23 6.20
N MET A 133 -24.77 21.02 7.05
CA MET A 133 -24.70 20.91 8.50
C MET A 133 -25.43 19.67 9.03
N ARG A 134 -26.57 19.29 8.45
CA ARG A 134 -27.28 18.05 8.80
C ARG A 134 -26.46 16.80 8.55
N ARG A 135 -25.69 16.77 7.45
CA ARG A 135 -24.74 15.68 7.19
C ARG A 135 -23.66 15.57 8.27
N HIS A 136 -23.31 16.67 8.93
CA HIS A 136 -22.33 16.69 10.01
C HIS A 136 -22.93 16.37 11.38
N LEU A 137 -24.17 16.81 11.66
CA LEU A 137 -24.83 16.67 12.96
C LEU A 137 -25.66 15.37 13.10
N GLY A 138 -26.17 14.82 12.00
CA GLY A 138 -27.02 13.62 11.98
C GLY A 138 -26.29 12.30 12.26
N SER A 139 -25.00 12.36 12.61
CA SER A 139 -24.13 11.20 12.73
C SER A 139 -23.50 11.11 14.13
N PRO A 140 -23.92 10.16 14.98
CA PRO A 140 -23.10 9.67 16.09
C PRO A 140 -21.84 8.91 15.61
N THR A 141 -21.72 8.71 14.30
CA THR A 141 -20.63 8.10 13.56
C THR A 141 -20.72 8.66 12.15
N PRO A 142 -19.66 9.24 11.55
CA PRO A 142 -19.75 9.90 10.25
C PRO A 142 -20.20 8.91 9.18
N GLU A 143 -21.49 8.94 8.84
CA GLU A 143 -22.07 8.18 7.74
C GLU A 143 -21.86 8.99 6.47
N LEU A 144 -20.69 8.76 5.90
CA LEU A 144 -20.41 8.94 4.49
C LEU A 144 -21.56 8.35 3.65
N TYR A 145 -22.23 9.22 2.89
CA TYR A 145 -23.10 8.96 1.73
C TYR A 145 -23.68 7.53 1.63
N ALA A 146 -24.99 7.39 1.88
CA ALA A 146 -25.76 6.14 1.78
C ALA A 146 -25.96 5.60 0.33
N GLY A 147 -24.85 5.32 -0.35
CA GLY A 147 -24.67 4.17 -1.23
C GLY A 147 -23.45 3.40 -0.73
N PRO A 148 -23.15 2.17 -1.21
CA PRO A 148 -21.84 1.60 -0.92
C PRO A 148 -20.80 2.50 -1.62
N GLY A 149 -20.21 3.44 -0.88
CA GLY A 149 -19.05 4.18 -1.36
C GLY A 149 -17.91 3.20 -1.70
N GLY A 150 -16.86 3.70 -2.35
CA GLY A 150 -15.72 2.87 -2.70
C GLY A 150 -15.13 2.08 -1.54
N THR A 151 -14.45 0.98 -1.85
CA THR A 151 -13.71 0.20 -0.87
C THR A 151 -12.40 0.89 -0.54
N VAL A 152 -12.17 1.21 0.73
CA VAL A 152 -10.92 1.79 1.23
C VAL A 152 -10.02 0.68 1.77
N VAL A 153 -8.81 0.59 1.23
CA VAL A 153 -7.78 -0.36 1.65
C VAL A 153 -6.55 0.39 2.11
N THR A 154 -6.15 0.21 3.37
CA THR A 154 -4.89 0.78 3.88
C THR A 154 -3.79 -0.26 3.85
N VAL A 155 -2.57 0.18 3.56
CA VAL A 155 -1.37 -0.66 3.51
C VAL A 155 -0.34 -0.06 4.47
N SER A 156 -0.12 -0.71 5.60
CA SER A 156 0.90 -0.33 6.59
C SER A 156 2.03 -1.35 6.64
N GLY A 157 3.27 -0.90 6.68
CA GLY A 157 4.45 -1.73 6.88
C GLY A 157 4.76 -1.92 8.37
N ALA A 158 5.05 -3.15 8.79
CA ALA A 158 5.49 -3.44 10.16
C ALA A 158 6.82 -2.74 10.51
N LYS A 159 7.65 -2.46 9.51
CA LYS A 159 8.91 -1.69 9.60
C LYS A 159 9.24 -1.11 8.23
N GLY A 160 10.22 -0.21 8.16
CA GLY A 160 10.78 0.28 6.89
C GLY A 160 11.27 -0.85 5.98
N GLY A 161 11.04 -0.69 4.67
CA GLY A 161 11.56 -1.59 3.64
C GLY A 161 10.88 -2.96 3.52
N VAL A 162 9.72 -3.19 4.14
CA VAL A 162 8.93 -4.44 3.98
C VAL A 162 8.14 -4.49 2.67
N GLY A 163 8.09 -3.39 1.90
CA GLY A 163 7.40 -3.31 0.61
C GLY A 163 5.94 -2.87 0.69
N ALA A 164 5.58 -2.03 1.67
CA ALA A 164 4.24 -1.42 1.80
C ALA A 164 3.83 -0.66 0.53
N THR A 165 4.65 0.32 0.12
CA THR A 165 4.44 1.13 -1.09
C THR A 165 4.31 0.32 -2.37
N VAL A 166 5.23 -0.64 -2.59
CA VAL A 166 5.16 -1.55 -3.75
C VAL A 166 3.84 -2.32 -3.80
N THR A 167 3.36 -2.77 -2.63
CA THR A 167 2.09 -3.49 -2.53
C THR A 167 0.91 -2.55 -2.78
N ALA A 168 0.91 -1.35 -2.19
CA ALA A 168 -0.13 -0.35 -2.40
C ALA A 168 -0.27 0.01 -3.90
N VAL A 169 0.85 0.27 -4.57
CA VAL A 169 0.86 0.57 -6.02
C VAL A 169 0.35 -0.61 -6.84
N GLN A 170 0.79 -1.84 -6.56
CA GLN A 170 0.34 -3.03 -7.31
C GLN A 170 -1.13 -3.37 -7.07
N LEU A 171 -1.65 -3.16 -5.86
CA LEU A 171 -3.09 -3.31 -5.57
C LEU A 171 -3.92 -2.28 -6.36
N ALA A 172 -3.47 -1.03 -6.42
CA ALA A 172 -4.13 0.01 -7.19
C ALA A 172 -4.12 -0.30 -8.70
N LEU A 173 -2.99 -0.78 -9.24
CA LEU A 173 -2.86 -1.22 -10.63
C LEU A 173 -3.75 -2.43 -10.94
N ALA A 174 -3.83 -3.41 -10.04
CA ALA A 174 -4.67 -4.59 -10.21
C ALA A 174 -6.17 -4.22 -10.25
N ALA A 175 -6.63 -3.37 -9.32
CA ALA A 175 -7.99 -2.86 -9.30
C ALA A 175 -8.31 -2.05 -10.57
N ARG A 176 -7.35 -1.21 -11.02
CA ARG A 176 -7.52 -0.41 -12.23
C ARG A 176 -7.62 -1.27 -13.49
N ALA A 177 -6.78 -2.31 -13.59
CA ALA A 177 -6.80 -3.27 -14.69
C ALA A 177 -8.12 -4.06 -14.76
N SER A 178 -8.85 -4.17 -13.65
CA SER A 178 -10.19 -4.78 -13.60
C SER A 178 -11.32 -3.83 -14.00
N GLY A 179 -11.00 -2.63 -14.51
CA GLY A 179 -11.99 -1.64 -14.96
C GLY A 179 -12.55 -0.73 -13.88
N ARG A 180 -12.06 -0.81 -12.63
CA ARG A 180 -12.52 0.06 -11.54
C ARG A 180 -11.92 1.46 -11.64
N THR A 181 -12.63 2.44 -11.09
CA THR A 181 -12.08 3.76 -10.79
C THR A 181 -11.26 3.69 -9.51
N VAL A 182 -10.01 4.14 -9.55
CA VAL A 182 -9.05 3.92 -8.46
C VAL A 182 -8.35 5.21 -8.08
N ALA A 183 -8.28 5.48 -6.78
CA ALA A 183 -7.38 6.45 -6.21
C ALA A 183 -6.29 5.77 -5.37
N LEU A 184 -5.06 6.24 -5.48
CA LEU A 184 -3.95 5.88 -4.59
C LEU A 184 -3.52 7.14 -3.83
N LEU A 185 -3.73 7.10 -2.52
CA LEU A 185 -3.36 8.15 -1.57
C LEU A 185 -2.06 7.74 -0.87
N ASP A 186 -1.05 8.60 -0.92
CA ASP A 186 0.21 8.44 -0.21
C ASP A 186 0.17 9.24 1.10
N LEU A 187 0.06 8.52 2.23
CA LEU A 187 0.16 9.05 3.58
C LEU A 187 1.46 8.62 4.27
N ASP A 188 2.47 8.12 3.55
CA ASP A 188 3.82 8.03 4.10
C ASP A 188 4.47 9.42 4.09
N LEU A 189 3.91 10.33 4.88
CA LEU A 189 4.09 11.78 4.77
C LEU A 189 5.54 12.26 4.93
N GLN A 190 6.41 11.47 5.56
CA GLN A 190 7.82 11.80 5.79
C GLN A 190 8.76 11.18 4.74
N SER A 191 8.35 10.08 4.09
CA SER A 191 9.20 9.28 3.20
C SER A 191 8.46 8.71 1.98
N GLY A 192 7.41 9.40 1.52
CA GLY A 192 6.52 8.92 0.49
C GLY A 192 7.21 8.77 -0.86
N ASP A 193 7.33 7.51 -1.30
CA ASP A 193 8.05 7.14 -2.52
C ASP A 193 7.13 6.82 -3.70
N VAL A 194 5.80 6.94 -3.55
CA VAL A 194 4.84 6.57 -4.61
C VAL A 194 5.15 7.29 -5.92
N ALA A 195 5.51 8.58 -5.85
CA ALA A 195 5.90 9.37 -7.00
C ALA A 195 7.13 8.80 -7.71
N SER A 196 8.13 8.35 -6.94
CA SER A 196 9.36 7.74 -7.44
C SER A 196 9.09 6.38 -8.12
N TYR A 197 8.20 5.55 -7.56
CA TYR A 197 7.84 4.25 -8.14
C TYR A 197 7.07 4.33 -9.47
N LEU A 198 6.47 5.49 -9.76
CA LEU A 198 5.64 5.73 -10.94
C LEU A 198 6.22 6.80 -11.89
N ASP A 199 7.42 7.33 -11.60
CA ASP A 199 8.09 8.39 -12.37
C ASP A 199 7.21 9.64 -12.55
N VAL A 200 6.61 10.11 -11.45
CA VAL A 200 5.70 11.26 -11.43
C VAL A 200 6.36 12.49 -10.84
N GLN A 201 6.37 13.58 -11.61
CA GLN A 201 6.66 14.91 -11.08
C GLN A 201 5.37 15.66 -10.77
N PHE A 202 5.23 16.10 -9.53
CA PHE A 202 4.04 16.80 -9.04
C PHE A 202 4.41 18.12 -8.39
N ARG A 203 3.46 19.06 -8.37
CA ARG A 203 3.61 20.37 -7.72
C ARG A 203 2.75 20.53 -6.48
N ARG A 204 1.67 19.74 -6.39
CA ARG A 204 0.74 19.79 -5.27
C ARG A 204 0.65 18.42 -4.61
N SER A 205 0.54 18.41 -3.30
CA SER A 205 0.51 17.22 -2.46
C SER A 205 -0.65 17.26 -1.47
N VAL A 206 -0.84 16.18 -0.73
CA VAL A 206 -1.82 16.13 0.36
C VAL A 206 -1.61 17.24 1.42
N ALA A 207 -0.37 17.73 1.60
CA ALA A 207 -0.08 18.82 2.53
C ALA A 207 -0.73 20.16 2.12
N ASP A 208 -0.94 20.40 0.82
CA ASP A 208 -1.59 21.63 0.35
C ASP A 208 -3.08 21.70 0.72
N LEU A 209 -3.66 20.58 1.17
CA LEU A 209 -5.02 20.51 1.68
C LEU A 209 -5.12 20.84 3.18
N ALA A 210 -3.99 20.92 3.90
CA ALA A 210 -3.98 21.09 5.36
C ALA A 210 -4.68 22.38 5.81
N GLY A 211 -4.46 23.48 5.08
CA GLY A 211 -5.05 24.79 5.34
C GLY A 211 -6.50 24.95 4.90
N ILE A 212 -7.11 23.93 4.27
CA ILE A 212 -8.47 24.00 3.74
C ILE A 212 -9.46 23.39 4.74
N THR A 213 -10.49 24.16 5.09
CA THR A 213 -11.50 23.72 6.08
C THR A 213 -12.48 22.70 5.49
N ASP A 214 -12.94 22.91 4.26
CA ASP A 214 -13.90 22.04 3.56
C ASP A 214 -13.28 21.46 2.29
N ILE A 215 -12.71 20.27 2.42
CA ILE A 215 -12.13 19.52 1.30
C ILE A 215 -13.27 18.83 0.56
N ASN A 216 -13.76 19.48 -0.48
CA ASN A 216 -14.81 18.95 -1.34
C ASN A 216 -14.22 18.36 -2.65
N PRO A 217 -15.02 17.64 -3.46
CA PRO A 217 -14.57 17.07 -4.72
C PRO A 217 -13.86 18.03 -5.68
N ARG A 218 -14.24 19.32 -5.70
CA ARG A 218 -13.62 20.32 -6.60
C ARG A 218 -12.22 20.68 -6.13
N VAL A 219 -12.06 20.92 -4.83
CA VAL A 219 -10.74 21.18 -4.22
C VAL A 219 -9.80 20.00 -4.47
N LEU A 220 -10.29 18.79 -4.25
CA LEU A 220 -9.48 17.58 -4.41
C LEU A 220 -9.00 17.39 -5.86
N GLN A 221 -9.83 17.73 -6.85
CA GLN A 221 -9.47 17.65 -8.27
C GLN A 221 -8.26 18.54 -8.64
N GLU A 222 -8.01 19.62 -7.90
CA GLU A 222 -6.86 20.48 -8.21
C GLU A 222 -5.53 19.92 -7.70
N VAL A 223 -5.56 18.98 -6.75
CA VAL A 223 -4.37 18.40 -6.11
C VAL A 223 -4.10 16.99 -6.64
N VAL A 224 -5.14 16.27 -7.05
CA VAL A 224 -5.02 14.92 -7.62
C VAL A 224 -4.30 14.95 -8.96
N TYR A 225 -3.29 14.11 -9.09
CA TYR A 225 -2.57 13.85 -10.33
C TYR A 225 -3.18 12.66 -11.07
N ALA A 226 -3.62 12.86 -12.30
CA ALA A 226 -4.10 11.78 -13.16
C ALA A 226 -2.89 11.09 -13.82
N HIS A 227 -2.60 9.85 -13.43
CA HIS A 227 -1.51 9.07 -14.01
C HIS A 227 -1.93 8.36 -15.30
N ASP A 228 -0.98 8.08 -16.20
CA ASP A 228 -1.23 7.47 -17.51
C ASP A 228 -1.86 6.06 -17.44
N THR A 229 -1.69 5.36 -16.32
CA THR A 229 -2.39 4.09 -16.05
C THR A 229 -3.88 4.25 -15.77
N GLY A 230 -4.35 5.48 -15.59
CA GLY A 230 -5.72 5.84 -15.22
C GLY A 230 -6.01 5.78 -13.72
N ILE A 231 -4.98 5.71 -12.87
CA ILE A 231 -5.11 5.85 -11.41
C ILE A 231 -5.03 7.35 -11.05
N ALA A 232 -5.89 7.78 -10.14
CA ALA A 232 -5.80 9.10 -9.51
C ALA A 232 -4.80 9.04 -8.35
N LEU A 233 -3.73 9.84 -8.39
CA LEU A 233 -2.70 9.89 -7.37
C LEU A 233 -2.89 11.13 -6.50
N LEU A 234 -2.83 10.95 -5.17
CA LEU A 234 -2.70 12.04 -4.22
C LEU A 234 -1.46 11.77 -3.38
N LEU A 235 -0.40 12.54 -3.63
CA LEU A 235 0.96 12.21 -3.22
C LEU A 235 1.34 12.89 -1.89
N ALA A 236 2.28 12.28 -1.17
CA ALA A 236 2.93 12.86 -0.01
C ALA A 236 3.72 14.12 -0.42
N PRO A 237 3.98 15.08 0.49
CA PRO A 237 4.82 16.23 0.19
C PRO A 237 6.26 15.80 -0.15
N ALA A 238 6.91 16.54 -1.05
CA ALA A 238 8.34 16.32 -1.36
C ALA A 238 9.26 16.66 -0.17
N GLU A 239 8.82 17.60 0.66
CA GLU A 239 9.46 18.04 1.89
C GLU A 239 8.78 17.33 3.07
N GLY A 240 9.47 16.37 3.69
CA GLY A 240 8.88 15.49 4.72
C GLY A 240 8.40 16.23 5.97
N GLU A 241 8.98 17.38 6.30
CA GLU A 241 8.57 18.24 7.41
C GLU A 241 7.15 18.80 7.24
N ARG A 242 6.70 19.01 5.99
CA ARG A 242 5.34 19.44 5.69
C ARG A 242 4.32 18.34 5.98
N GLY A 243 4.76 17.09 6.13
CA GLY A 243 3.92 15.98 6.56
C GLY A 243 3.21 16.23 7.89
N GLU A 244 3.84 16.97 8.80
CA GLU A 244 3.25 17.31 10.11
C GLU A 244 2.04 18.26 10.02
N GLU A 245 1.87 18.95 8.88
CA GLU A 245 0.70 19.80 8.63
C GLU A 245 -0.58 18.96 8.40
N VAL A 246 -0.43 17.70 7.99
CA VAL A 246 -1.54 16.82 7.64
C VAL A 246 -2.12 16.19 8.91
N THR A 247 -3.18 16.82 9.41
CA THR A 247 -3.93 16.35 10.58
C THR A 247 -4.85 15.16 10.27
N ASP A 248 -5.35 14.50 11.33
CA ASP A 248 -6.37 13.46 11.21
C ASP A 248 -7.65 13.98 10.51
N ARG A 249 -8.07 15.22 10.79
CA ARG A 249 -9.20 15.87 10.10
C ARG A 249 -9.01 15.87 8.59
N VAL A 250 -7.82 16.30 8.14
CA VAL A 250 -7.48 16.39 6.71
C VAL A 250 -7.51 15.00 6.09
N ALA A 251 -6.87 14.02 6.73
CA ALA A 251 -6.88 12.63 6.28
C ALA A 251 -8.32 12.08 6.17
N ARG A 252 -9.17 12.32 7.18
CA ARG A 252 -10.57 11.87 7.16
C ARG A 252 -11.36 12.48 6.00
N GLN A 253 -11.26 13.79 5.80
CA GLN A 253 -11.95 14.49 4.71
C GLN A 253 -11.44 14.05 3.33
N VAL A 254 -10.13 13.84 3.17
CA VAL A 254 -9.53 13.34 1.93
C VAL A 254 -10.01 11.93 1.63
N VAL A 255 -9.89 10.99 2.58
CA VAL A 255 -10.33 9.59 2.39
C VAL A 255 -11.83 9.53 2.12
N ALA A 256 -12.64 10.28 2.86
CA ALA A 256 -14.07 10.43 2.64
C ALA A 256 -14.40 10.87 1.20
N THR A 257 -13.72 11.91 0.74
CA THR A 257 -13.96 12.48 -0.60
C THR A 257 -13.49 11.54 -1.70
N LEU A 258 -12.33 10.89 -1.55
CA LEU A 258 -11.85 9.88 -2.48
C LEU A 258 -12.81 8.69 -2.56
N ARG A 259 -13.30 8.21 -1.41
CA ARG A 259 -14.28 7.11 -1.28
C ARG A 259 -15.58 7.41 -2.02
N SER A 260 -16.01 8.67 -2.06
CA SER A 260 -17.23 9.09 -2.77
C SER A 260 -17.10 9.12 -4.31
N ARG A 261 -15.88 9.05 -4.85
CA ARG A 261 -15.59 9.25 -6.29
C ARG A 261 -14.97 8.06 -6.99
N HIS A 262 -14.39 7.14 -6.24
CA HIS A 262 -13.67 6.00 -6.78
C HIS A 262 -14.23 4.71 -6.19
N ASP A 263 -14.28 3.65 -6.98
CA ASP A 263 -14.72 2.33 -6.54
C ASP A 263 -13.71 1.71 -5.55
N VAL A 264 -12.43 2.06 -5.68
CA VAL A 264 -11.35 1.61 -4.79
C VAL A 264 -10.44 2.78 -4.43
N VAL A 265 -10.15 2.92 -3.13
CA VAL A 265 -9.15 3.85 -2.61
C VAL A 265 -8.08 3.04 -1.90
N VAL A 266 -6.88 3.01 -2.44
CA VAL A 266 -5.72 2.41 -1.78
C VAL A 266 -4.97 3.52 -1.06
N VAL A 267 -4.62 3.31 0.21
CA VAL A 267 -3.88 4.27 1.02
C VAL A 267 -2.55 3.63 1.43
N ASP A 268 -1.44 4.19 0.98
CA ASP A 268 -0.12 3.84 1.51
C ASP A 268 0.09 4.60 2.82
N CYS A 269 0.23 3.87 3.93
CA CYS A 269 0.45 4.45 5.25
C CYS A 269 1.92 4.39 5.68
N GLY A 270 2.82 3.90 4.82
CA GLY A 270 4.22 3.73 5.17
C GLY A 270 4.42 2.79 6.36
N SER A 271 5.46 3.04 7.16
CA SER A 271 5.74 2.25 8.37
C SER A 271 5.60 3.01 9.69
N GLN A 272 5.37 4.32 9.60
CA GLN A 272 5.26 5.21 10.74
C GLN A 272 3.79 5.52 11.04
N MET A 273 3.46 5.56 12.34
CA MET A 273 2.11 5.87 12.79
C MET A 273 2.01 7.36 13.13
N THR A 274 1.20 8.08 12.37
CA THR A 274 0.86 9.50 12.57
C THR A 274 -0.65 9.60 12.82
N ALA A 275 -1.13 10.79 13.22
CA ALA A 275 -2.56 11.01 13.39
C ALA A 275 -3.34 10.81 12.06
N ALA A 276 -2.73 11.20 10.93
CA ALA A 276 -3.29 10.99 9.60
C ALA A 276 -3.37 9.52 9.21
N THR A 277 -2.29 8.74 9.38
CA THR A 277 -2.31 7.30 9.04
C THR A 277 -3.21 6.51 9.98
N ALA A 278 -3.28 6.88 11.27
CA ALA A 278 -4.24 6.31 12.22
C ALA A 278 -5.69 6.50 11.77
N ALA A 279 -6.06 7.73 11.37
CA ALA A 279 -7.40 8.04 10.89
C ALA A 279 -7.75 7.28 9.60
N ALA A 280 -6.79 7.14 8.67
CA ALA A 280 -6.99 6.35 7.46
C ALA A 280 -7.22 4.86 7.79
N VAL A 281 -6.44 4.27 8.70
CA VAL A 281 -6.59 2.86 9.12
C VAL A 281 -7.93 2.63 9.80
N GLU A 282 -8.37 3.57 10.64
CA GLU A 282 -9.69 3.51 11.30
C GLU A 282 -10.82 3.47 10.27
N MET A 283 -10.76 4.33 9.24
CA MET A 283 -11.77 4.45 8.18
C MET A 283 -11.75 3.34 7.12
N ALA A 284 -10.71 2.50 7.09
CA ALA A 284 -10.53 1.51 6.04
C ALA A 284 -11.54 0.36 6.13
N ASP A 285 -12.03 -0.13 5.00
CA ASP A 285 -12.81 -1.38 4.99
C ASP A 285 -11.88 -2.59 5.20
N GLN A 286 -10.65 -2.51 4.66
CA GLN A 286 -9.60 -3.52 4.83
C GLN A 286 -8.29 -2.84 5.27
N ALA A 287 -7.69 -3.32 6.35
CA ALA A 287 -6.40 -2.83 6.84
C ALA A 287 -5.32 -3.91 6.70
N LEU A 288 -4.33 -3.65 5.84
CA LEU A 288 -3.23 -4.55 5.59
C LEU A 288 -2.01 -4.19 6.44
N LEU A 289 -1.44 -5.19 7.10
CA LEU A 289 -0.16 -5.07 7.79
C LEU A 289 0.89 -5.93 7.09
N LEU A 290 1.83 -5.30 6.38
CA LEU A 290 2.89 -6.00 5.67
C LEU A 290 4.06 -6.34 6.58
N VAL A 291 4.54 -7.57 6.47
CA VAL A 291 5.65 -8.08 7.27
C VAL A 291 6.55 -8.98 6.44
N THR A 292 7.86 -8.88 6.64
CA THR A 292 8.83 -9.85 6.12
C THR A 292 9.02 -10.98 7.15
N PRO A 293 9.32 -12.22 6.73
CA PRO A 293 9.41 -13.35 7.63
C PRO A 293 10.78 -13.39 8.34
N ASP A 294 11.08 -12.33 9.07
CA ASP A 294 12.23 -12.19 9.95
C ASP A 294 11.77 -11.74 11.35
N VAL A 295 12.57 -12.06 12.36
CA VAL A 295 12.19 -11.84 13.77
C VAL A 295 11.94 -10.37 14.07
N ILE A 296 12.69 -9.46 13.45
CA ILE A 296 12.61 -8.02 13.72
C ILE A 296 11.29 -7.46 13.17
N ALA A 297 10.95 -7.81 11.93
CA ALA A 297 9.69 -7.43 11.30
C ALA A 297 8.48 -7.99 12.03
N VAL A 298 8.50 -9.27 12.43
CA VAL A 298 7.38 -9.88 13.17
C VAL A 298 7.18 -9.26 14.55
N ARG A 299 8.28 -8.95 15.27
CA ARG A 299 8.17 -8.21 16.55
C ARG A 299 7.64 -6.80 16.32
N ALA A 300 8.02 -6.15 15.23
CA ALA A 300 7.52 -4.82 14.89
C ALA A 300 6.02 -4.86 14.55
N ALA A 301 5.57 -5.87 13.79
CA ALA A 301 4.15 -6.11 13.51
C ALA A 301 3.34 -6.28 14.80
N LYS A 302 3.83 -7.09 15.75
CA LYS A 302 3.19 -7.25 17.07
C LYS A 302 3.10 -5.94 17.84
N ARG A 303 4.13 -5.08 17.78
CA ARG A 303 4.09 -3.75 18.41
C ARG A 303 3.06 -2.85 17.75
N MET A 304 2.98 -2.87 16.41
CA MET A 304 2.00 -2.10 15.65
C MET A 304 0.56 -2.52 15.99
N VAL A 305 0.26 -3.81 16.00
CA VAL A 305 -1.07 -4.33 16.38
C VAL A 305 -1.45 -3.92 17.81
N ARG A 306 -0.51 -4.01 18.75
CA ARG A 306 -0.76 -3.54 20.13
C ARG A 306 -0.95 -2.02 20.23
N LEU A 307 -0.28 -1.26 19.36
CA LEU A 307 -0.47 0.19 19.29
C LEU A 307 -1.87 0.51 18.79
N TRP A 308 -2.32 -0.13 17.71
CA TRP A 308 -3.66 0.04 17.16
C TRP A 308 -4.76 -0.33 18.15
N ASP A 309 -4.59 -1.43 18.87
CA ASP A 309 -5.53 -1.86 19.91
C ASP A 309 -5.58 -0.84 21.07
N ARG A 310 -4.42 -0.40 21.59
CA ARG A 310 -4.35 0.60 22.68
C ARG A 310 -4.96 1.95 22.30
N LEU A 311 -4.78 2.39 21.06
CA LEU A 311 -5.32 3.64 20.55
C LEU A 311 -6.74 3.51 20.00
N GLN A 312 -7.34 2.31 20.09
CA GLN A 312 -8.68 2.01 19.58
C GLN A 312 -8.84 2.33 18.08
N ILE A 313 -7.74 2.19 17.31
CA ILE A 313 -7.72 2.42 15.87
C ILE A 313 -8.32 1.20 15.14
N ARG A 314 -7.83 0.01 15.49
CA ARG A 314 -8.27 -1.25 14.88
C ARG A 314 -7.87 -2.45 15.72
N LYS A 315 -8.70 -3.49 15.74
CA LYS A 315 -8.40 -4.75 16.43
C LYS A 315 -7.58 -5.69 15.56
N ALA A 316 -6.88 -6.62 16.21
CA ALA A 316 -6.06 -7.62 15.53
C ALA A 316 -6.90 -8.52 14.58
N GLU A 317 -8.11 -8.90 15.01
CA GLU A 317 -9.03 -9.76 14.25
C GLU A 317 -9.63 -9.10 12.99
N GLU A 318 -9.55 -7.77 12.91
CA GLU A 318 -9.99 -6.91 11.81
C GLU A 318 -8.81 -6.46 10.92
N THR A 319 -7.60 -6.94 11.23
CA THR A 319 -6.37 -6.65 10.49
C THR A 319 -5.94 -7.88 9.70
N LEU A 320 -5.57 -7.69 8.43
CA LEU A 320 -5.03 -8.73 7.58
C LEU A 320 -3.51 -8.56 7.43
N THR A 321 -2.74 -9.50 7.96
CA THR A 321 -1.29 -9.51 7.78
C THR A 321 -0.90 -10.15 6.46
N VAL A 322 -0.04 -9.47 5.69
CA VAL A 322 0.50 -9.98 4.42
C VAL A 322 1.98 -10.29 4.62
N VAL A 323 2.35 -11.55 4.41
CA VAL A 323 3.76 -11.99 4.48
C VAL A 323 4.43 -11.75 3.14
N ASN A 324 5.35 -10.78 3.11
CA ASN A 324 6.14 -10.43 1.94
C ASN A 324 7.52 -11.08 1.97
N ARG A 325 8.11 -11.33 0.79
CA ARG A 325 9.43 -11.96 0.61
C ARG A 325 9.51 -13.35 1.25
N LEU A 326 8.45 -14.15 1.10
CA LEU A 326 8.45 -15.53 1.54
C LEU A 326 9.29 -16.40 0.58
N SER A 327 10.12 -17.27 1.14
CA SER A 327 10.89 -18.25 0.39
C SER A 327 10.78 -19.63 1.04
N ARG A 328 11.16 -20.69 0.33
CA ARG A 328 11.20 -22.06 0.91
C ARG A 328 12.25 -22.20 2.01
N ALA A 329 13.30 -21.37 1.99
CA ALA A 329 14.37 -21.37 2.98
C ALA A 329 14.01 -20.57 4.24
N THR A 330 12.85 -19.92 4.26
CA THR A 330 12.43 -19.06 5.36
C THR A 330 12.01 -19.89 6.57
N GLU A 331 12.66 -19.65 7.71
CA GLU A 331 12.33 -20.35 8.97
C GLU A 331 11.01 -19.88 9.60
N ILE A 332 10.70 -18.59 9.47
CA ILE A 332 9.47 -18.01 10.01
C ILE A 332 8.32 -18.24 9.05
N GLN A 333 7.45 -19.18 9.40
CA GLN A 333 6.26 -19.52 8.62
C GLN A 333 5.09 -18.57 8.92
N PRO A 334 4.16 -18.37 7.96
CA PRO A 334 2.96 -17.53 8.15
C PRO A 334 2.13 -17.87 9.40
N SER A 335 2.04 -19.14 9.77
CA SER A 335 1.33 -19.57 10.99
C SER A 335 1.96 -19.06 12.29
N LEU A 336 3.29 -18.91 12.33
CA LEU A 336 3.96 -18.28 13.47
C LEU A 336 3.66 -16.78 13.51
N VAL A 337 3.62 -16.11 12.36
CA VAL A 337 3.26 -14.69 12.25
C VAL A 337 1.84 -14.46 12.78
N GLU A 338 0.88 -15.27 12.35
CA GLU A 338 -0.51 -15.27 12.83
C GLU A 338 -0.55 -15.41 14.37
N LYS A 339 0.12 -16.43 14.92
CA LYS A 339 0.17 -16.66 16.38
C LYS A 339 0.79 -15.51 17.17
N VAL A 340 1.83 -14.87 16.63
CA VAL A 340 2.57 -13.80 17.32
C VAL A 340 1.83 -12.47 17.28
N THR A 341 1.19 -12.17 16.15
CA THR A 341 0.46 -10.91 15.91
C THR A 341 -0.99 -10.96 16.39
N GLY A 342 -1.60 -12.15 16.41
CA GLY A 342 -3.03 -12.33 16.68
C GLY A 342 -3.93 -11.88 15.52
N THR A 343 -3.36 -11.61 14.35
CA THR A 343 -4.07 -11.15 13.16
C THR A 343 -4.34 -12.29 12.20
N LYS A 344 -5.34 -12.15 11.33
CA LYS A 344 -5.53 -13.09 10.22
C LYS A 344 -4.39 -12.89 9.21
N VAL A 345 -3.88 -13.97 8.64
CA VAL A 345 -2.85 -13.90 7.59
C VAL A 345 -3.47 -14.15 6.22
N ALA A 346 -3.13 -13.32 5.25
CA ALA A 346 -3.58 -13.46 3.86
C ALA A 346 -3.14 -14.81 3.27
N ARG A 347 -3.99 -15.40 2.43
CA ARG A 347 -3.66 -16.66 1.74
C ARG A 347 -2.59 -16.41 0.68
N ALA A 348 -2.64 -15.26 0.01
CA ALA A 348 -1.60 -14.82 -0.90
C ALA A 348 -0.34 -14.41 -0.13
N ALA A 349 0.72 -15.22 -0.22
CA ALA A 349 2.06 -14.85 0.24
C ALA A 349 2.89 -14.32 -0.95
N VAL A 350 3.62 -13.23 -0.73
CA VAL A 350 4.42 -12.61 -1.81
C VAL A 350 5.82 -13.23 -1.81
N PRO A 351 6.28 -13.80 -2.93
CA PRO A 351 7.55 -14.52 -2.98
C PRO A 351 8.77 -13.58 -2.89
N ALA A 352 9.89 -14.11 -2.38
CA ALA A 352 11.18 -13.42 -2.36
C ALA A 352 11.84 -13.39 -3.75
N ALA A 353 11.31 -12.58 -4.66
CA ALA A 353 11.81 -12.44 -6.03
C ALA A 353 12.25 -10.99 -6.34
N PHE A 354 13.15 -10.44 -5.52
CA PHE A 354 13.62 -9.04 -5.63
C PHE A 354 14.23 -8.70 -7.00
N LYS A 355 14.90 -9.67 -7.66
CA LYS A 355 15.50 -9.47 -8.98
C LYS A 355 14.48 -9.07 -10.06
N GLU A 356 13.24 -9.52 -9.94
CA GLU A 356 12.16 -9.16 -10.88
C GLU A 356 11.73 -7.69 -10.71
N LEU A 357 11.82 -7.17 -9.48
CA LEU A 357 11.44 -5.78 -9.16
C LEU A 357 12.55 -4.78 -9.48
N GLN A 358 13.82 -5.17 -9.32
CA GLN A 358 14.95 -4.23 -9.34
C GLN A 358 14.94 -3.31 -10.57
N SER A 359 14.86 -3.87 -11.78
CA SER A 359 14.88 -3.07 -13.02
C SER A 359 13.74 -2.06 -13.15
N VAL A 360 12.52 -2.43 -12.74
CA VAL A 360 11.35 -1.55 -12.85
C VAL A 360 11.30 -0.53 -11.72
N VAL A 361 11.81 -0.86 -10.54
CA VAL A 361 11.93 0.06 -9.41
C VAL A 361 12.99 1.12 -9.70
N ASP A 362 14.18 0.70 -10.17
CA ASP A 362 15.28 1.61 -10.50
C ASP A 362 14.90 2.56 -11.65
N ALA A 363 14.01 2.12 -12.55
CA ALA A 363 13.48 2.94 -13.65
C ALA A 363 12.26 3.81 -13.25
N GLY A 364 11.71 3.66 -12.05
CA GLY A 364 10.46 4.34 -11.65
C GLY A 364 9.22 3.90 -12.43
N ARG A 365 9.23 2.68 -12.96
CA ARG A 365 8.23 2.15 -13.90
C ARG A 365 7.56 0.89 -13.37
N LEU A 366 7.10 0.94 -12.11
CA LEU A 366 6.51 -0.23 -11.44
C LEU A 366 5.25 -0.76 -12.16
N GLN A 367 4.56 0.08 -12.93
CA GLN A 367 3.46 -0.27 -13.83
C GLN A 367 3.86 -1.25 -14.95
N ASP A 368 5.13 -1.26 -15.35
CA ASP A 368 5.66 -2.09 -16.44
C ASP A 368 6.15 -3.46 -15.98
N LEU A 369 5.99 -3.79 -14.70
CA LEU A 369 6.36 -5.10 -14.17
C LEU A 369 5.70 -6.22 -14.99
N ASP A 370 6.51 -7.18 -15.46
CA ASP A 370 6.09 -8.24 -16.38
C ASP A 370 4.92 -9.05 -15.81
N ALA A 371 3.92 -9.38 -16.65
CA ALA A 371 2.74 -10.16 -16.25
C ALA A 371 3.08 -11.59 -15.76
N ARG A 372 4.23 -12.12 -16.16
CA ARG A 372 4.79 -13.40 -15.71
C ARG A 372 5.54 -13.30 -14.38
N SER A 373 5.77 -12.09 -13.87
CA SER A 373 6.39 -11.89 -12.56
C SER A 373 5.59 -12.59 -11.47
N VAL A 374 6.27 -13.43 -10.70
CA VAL A 374 5.64 -14.15 -9.59
C VAL A 374 5.26 -13.20 -8.45
N VAL A 375 5.97 -12.08 -8.31
CA VAL A 375 5.62 -11.01 -7.37
C VAL A 375 4.33 -10.33 -7.81
N LYS A 376 4.22 -9.94 -9.10
CA LYS A 376 3.01 -9.30 -9.64
C LYS A 376 1.80 -10.21 -9.49
N GLN A 377 1.93 -11.48 -9.88
CA GLN A 377 0.85 -12.46 -9.77
C GLN A 377 0.39 -12.66 -8.32
N ALA A 378 1.33 -12.71 -7.36
CA ALA A 378 0.98 -12.83 -5.94
C ALA A 378 0.23 -11.59 -5.41
N LEU A 379 0.68 -10.39 -5.77
CA LEU A 379 0.05 -9.13 -5.36
C LEU A 379 -1.33 -8.94 -6.03
N TRP A 380 -1.48 -9.37 -7.27
CA TRP A 380 -2.77 -9.34 -7.97
C TRP A 380 -3.74 -10.42 -7.46
N ALA A 381 -3.22 -11.59 -7.04
CA ALA A 381 -4.00 -12.59 -6.33
C ALA A 381 -4.48 -12.07 -4.97
N LEU A 382 -3.63 -11.31 -4.24
CA LEU A 382 -4.02 -10.61 -3.03
C LEU A 382 -5.14 -9.59 -3.31
N ALA A 383 -5.06 -8.82 -4.40
CA ALA A 383 -6.14 -7.91 -4.81
C ALA A 383 -7.47 -8.67 -5.06
N GLY A 384 -7.41 -9.88 -5.62
CA GLY A 384 -8.57 -10.76 -5.77
C GLY A 384 -9.10 -11.29 -4.44
N GLU A 385 -8.22 -11.65 -3.50
CA GLU A 385 -8.60 -12.05 -2.14
C GLU A 385 -9.30 -10.92 -1.37
N LEU A 386 -8.93 -9.67 -1.66
CA LEU A 386 -9.53 -8.45 -1.10
C LEU A 386 -10.76 -7.96 -1.88
N GLU A 387 -11.23 -8.72 -2.88
CA GLU A 387 -12.38 -8.37 -3.73
C GLU A 387 -12.25 -7.02 -4.47
N LEU A 388 -11.01 -6.57 -4.70
CA LEU A 388 -10.71 -5.32 -5.43
C LEU A 388 -10.78 -5.49 -6.94
N VAL A 389 -10.65 -6.73 -7.41
CA VAL A 389 -10.70 -7.10 -8.83
C VAL A 389 -12.11 -7.62 -9.13
N ALA A 390 -12.75 -7.10 -10.19
CA ALA A 390 -14.02 -7.65 -10.65
C ALA A 390 -13.83 -9.10 -11.14
N ALA A 391 -14.73 -10.01 -10.73
CA ALA A 391 -14.77 -11.34 -11.33
C ALA A 391 -15.03 -11.19 -12.84
N PRO A 392 -14.38 -11.98 -13.72
CA PRO A 392 -14.64 -11.90 -15.15
C PRO A 392 -16.13 -12.13 -15.40
N GLU A 393 -16.80 -11.15 -16.01
CA GLU A 393 -18.19 -11.27 -16.44
C GLU A 393 -18.29 -12.38 -17.49
N ASN A 394 -18.67 -13.58 -17.04
CA ASN A 394 -19.20 -14.59 -17.96
C ASN A 394 -20.55 -14.05 -18.46
N GLY A 395 -20.56 -13.65 -19.74
CA GLY A 395 -21.71 -13.02 -20.39
C GLY A 395 -23.03 -13.77 -20.18
N HIS A 396 -24.02 -12.99 -19.74
CA HIS A 396 -25.45 -13.05 -20.06
C HIS A 396 -26.03 -14.38 -20.58
N GLY A 397 -26.84 -15.03 -19.75
CA GLY A 397 -27.77 -16.07 -20.16
C GLY A 397 -28.59 -16.60 -18.98
N GLY A 398 -29.72 -15.97 -18.68
CA GLY A 398 -30.55 -16.31 -17.52
C GLY A 398 -31.16 -17.72 -17.57
N ARG A 399 -31.14 -18.41 -16.42
CA ARG A 399 -32.28 -19.21 -15.92
C ARG A 399 -32.03 -19.74 -14.50
N ARG A 400 -32.97 -19.42 -13.61
CA ARG A 400 -33.24 -20.16 -12.35
C ARG A 400 -33.42 -21.65 -12.65
N ARG A 401 -32.72 -22.54 -11.94
CA ARG A 401 -33.29 -23.49 -10.95
C ARG A 401 -32.28 -24.54 -10.44
N ARG A 402 -32.31 -24.70 -9.11
CA ARG A 402 -32.31 -25.93 -8.27
C ARG A 402 -31.52 -27.18 -8.67
N SER A 403 -30.87 -27.69 -7.62
CA SER A 403 -30.35 -29.06 -7.40
C SER A 403 -31.14 -30.20 -8.04
N SER A 404 -30.43 -31.18 -8.62
CA SER A 404 -30.42 -32.59 -8.19
C SER A 404 -29.67 -33.48 -9.18
N ALA A 405 -28.96 -34.44 -8.60
CA ALA A 405 -28.27 -35.65 -9.06
C ALA A 405 -28.50 -36.26 -10.47
N ASP A 406 -27.40 -36.86 -10.94
CA ASP A 406 -27.24 -38.10 -11.71
C ASP A 406 -28.13 -38.38 -12.93
N ARG A 407 -27.48 -38.44 -14.09
CA ARG A 407 -27.29 -39.70 -14.85
C ARG A 407 -26.36 -39.48 -16.04
N GLY A 408 -25.41 -40.39 -16.21
CA GLY A 408 -24.46 -40.40 -17.30
C GLY A 408 -25.07 -40.74 -18.67
N ALA A 409 -24.46 -40.19 -19.70
CA ALA A 409 -24.45 -40.75 -21.04
C ALA A 409 -23.11 -40.38 -21.70
N LEU A 410 -22.43 -41.41 -22.21
CA LEU A 410 -21.16 -41.34 -22.91
C LEU A 410 -21.27 -40.52 -24.19
N ALA A 411 -20.32 -39.60 -24.39
CA ALA A 411 -20.00 -39.03 -25.70
C ALA A 411 -18.48 -38.78 -25.79
N LEU A 412 -17.95 -38.97 -27.00
CA LEU A 412 -16.58 -39.30 -27.29
C LEU A 412 -15.52 -38.30 -26.79
N ARG A 413 -14.50 -38.90 -26.19
CA ARG A 413 -13.29 -38.30 -25.65
C ARG A 413 -12.34 -37.88 -26.77
N ARG A 414 -12.29 -36.60 -27.13
CA ARG A 414 -11.13 -36.00 -27.82
C ARG A 414 -10.20 -35.43 -26.74
N LYS A 415 -9.23 -36.25 -26.33
CA LYS A 415 -8.25 -35.93 -25.28
C LYS A 415 -7.13 -35.07 -25.89
N GLY A 416 -7.37 -33.76 -26.03
CA GLY A 416 -6.30 -32.77 -26.17
C GLY A 416 -5.81 -32.43 -24.76
N GLY A 417 -4.78 -33.12 -24.29
CA GLY A 417 -4.22 -32.92 -22.96
C GLY A 417 -3.02 -32.00 -22.99
N ASP A 418 -3.18 -30.75 -22.56
CA ASP A 418 -2.09 -29.88 -22.12
C ASP A 418 -1.61 -30.26 -20.70
N ARG A 419 -1.21 -31.53 -20.56
CA ARG A 419 -0.35 -32.01 -19.47
C ARG A 419 1.03 -32.44 -20.00
N GLY A 420 1.37 -32.01 -21.21
CA GLY A 420 2.58 -32.43 -21.92
C GLY A 420 3.70 -31.39 -22.03
N SER A 421 3.50 -30.12 -21.65
CA SER A 421 4.58 -29.11 -21.80
C SER A 421 5.54 -29.07 -20.61
N VAL A 422 5.07 -29.32 -19.39
CA VAL A 422 5.91 -29.23 -18.17
C VAL A 422 6.89 -30.41 -18.08
N THR A 423 6.59 -31.58 -18.64
CA THR A 423 7.51 -32.71 -18.66
C THR A 423 8.61 -32.59 -19.71
N LEU A 424 8.40 -31.83 -20.80
CA LEU A 424 9.44 -31.63 -21.82
C LEU A 424 10.52 -30.62 -21.39
N GLU A 425 10.16 -29.57 -20.64
CA GLU A 425 11.16 -28.59 -20.16
C GLU A 425 12.04 -29.17 -19.05
N PHE A 426 11.51 -30.04 -18.19
CA PHE A 426 12.31 -30.74 -17.18
C PHE A 426 13.28 -31.77 -17.77
N ALA A 427 12.91 -32.44 -18.86
CA ALA A 427 13.76 -33.43 -19.52
C ALA A 427 15.00 -32.81 -20.21
N GLY A 428 14.91 -31.56 -20.68
CA GLY A 428 16.03 -30.84 -21.28
C GLY A 428 16.92 -30.11 -20.28
N MET A 429 16.34 -29.51 -19.24
CA MET A 429 17.08 -28.70 -18.29
C MET A 429 17.83 -29.53 -17.24
N PHE A 430 17.29 -30.67 -16.82
CA PHE A 430 17.94 -31.52 -15.82
C PHE A 430 19.30 -32.07 -16.27
N PRO A 431 19.47 -32.62 -17.49
CA PRO A 431 20.79 -33.00 -18.01
C PRO A 431 21.75 -31.81 -18.12
N LEU A 432 21.25 -30.63 -18.53
CA LEU A 432 22.06 -29.42 -18.65
C LEU A 432 22.60 -28.94 -17.29
N ILE A 433 21.78 -29.00 -16.24
CA ILE A 433 22.19 -28.68 -14.87
C ILE A 433 23.24 -29.68 -14.39
N LEU A 434 23.04 -30.98 -14.62
CA LEU A 434 24.02 -32.00 -14.24
C LEU A 434 25.37 -31.78 -14.96
N VAL A 435 25.36 -31.52 -16.26
CA VAL A 435 26.57 -31.20 -17.04
C VAL A 435 27.26 -29.97 -16.48
N THR A 436 26.51 -28.90 -16.19
CA THR A 436 27.08 -27.66 -15.63
C THR A 436 27.69 -27.90 -14.26
N MET A 437 27.01 -28.66 -13.40
CA MET A 437 27.52 -29.01 -12.07
C MET A 437 28.79 -29.88 -12.16
N THR A 438 28.84 -30.83 -13.11
CA THR A 438 30.04 -31.62 -13.38
C THR A 438 31.20 -30.73 -13.84
N ILE A 439 30.97 -29.77 -14.74
CA ILE A 439 32.01 -28.84 -15.21
C ILE A 439 32.56 -28.00 -14.05
N LEU A 440 31.69 -27.44 -13.21
CA LEU A 440 32.09 -26.65 -12.04
C LEU A 440 32.88 -27.50 -11.03
N TRP A 441 32.45 -28.74 -10.79
CA TRP A 441 33.16 -29.67 -9.92
C TRP A 441 34.54 -30.04 -10.47
N GLN A 442 34.63 -30.26 -11.79
CA GLN A 442 35.92 -30.53 -12.45
C GLN A 442 36.88 -29.35 -12.39
N ALA A 443 36.39 -28.11 -12.55
CA ALA A 443 37.22 -26.92 -12.37
C ALA A 443 37.75 -26.80 -10.93
N ALA A 444 36.92 -27.14 -9.94
CA ALA A 444 37.35 -27.16 -8.54
C ALA A 444 38.43 -28.23 -8.27
N LEU A 445 38.26 -29.45 -8.80
CA LEU A 445 39.25 -30.53 -8.67
C LEU A 445 40.58 -30.20 -9.38
N TYR A 446 40.52 -29.56 -10.54
CA TYR A 446 41.72 -29.08 -11.25
C TYR A 446 42.49 -28.07 -10.39
N GLY A 447 41.80 -27.06 -9.85
CA GLY A 447 42.41 -26.05 -8.98
C GLY A 447 42.99 -26.65 -7.69
N TYR A 448 42.28 -27.60 -7.09
CA TYR A 448 42.77 -28.32 -5.91
C TYR A 448 44.02 -29.15 -6.23
N THR A 449 44.02 -29.88 -7.35
CA THR A 449 45.18 -30.67 -7.81
C THR A 449 46.40 -29.78 -8.09
N TYR A 450 46.20 -28.60 -8.67
CA TYR A 450 47.26 -27.61 -8.87
C TYR A 450 47.88 -27.14 -7.55
N SER A 451 47.05 -26.83 -6.55
CA SER A 451 47.54 -26.47 -5.22
C SER A 451 48.29 -27.62 -4.55
N LEU A 452 47.81 -28.86 -4.73
CA LEU A 452 48.40 -30.06 -4.14
C LEU A 452 49.78 -30.36 -4.74
N ALA A 453 49.89 -30.34 -6.08
CA ALA A 453 51.13 -30.57 -6.80
C ALA A 453 52.20 -29.51 -6.46
N GLY A 454 51.81 -28.24 -6.34
CA GLY A 454 52.72 -27.17 -5.93
C GLY A 454 53.26 -27.35 -4.50
N ASN A 455 52.40 -27.75 -3.55
CA ASN A 455 52.83 -27.99 -2.17
C ASN A 455 53.73 -29.23 -2.05
N ALA A 456 53.41 -30.30 -2.79
CA ALA A 456 54.24 -31.49 -2.86
C ALA A 456 55.62 -31.20 -3.47
N ALA A 457 55.68 -30.35 -4.50
CA ALA A 457 56.95 -29.95 -5.12
C ALA A 457 57.83 -29.15 -4.15
N ASP A 458 57.25 -28.21 -3.38
CA ASP A 458 57.99 -27.42 -2.39
C ASP A 458 58.61 -28.29 -1.29
N GLU A 459 57.83 -29.26 -0.78
CA GLU A 459 58.31 -30.20 0.25
C GLU A 459 59.37 -31.16 -0.30
N ALA A 460 59.17 -31.69 -1.51
CA ALA A 460 60.13 -32.55 -2.19
C ALA A 460 61.45 -31.84 -2.46
N ALA A 461 61.42 -30.58 -2.93
CA ALA A 461 62.62 -29.79 -3.20
C ALA A 461 63.44 -29.54 -1.92
N ARG A 462 62.78 -29.26 -0.78
CA ARG A 462 63.45 -29.06 0.51
C ARG A 462 64.07 -30.35 1.04
N ALA A 463 63.35 -31.46 1.01
CA ALA A 463 63.85 -32.74 1.48
C ALA A 463 65.02 -33.24 0.61
N ALA A 464 64.92 -33.10 -0.71
CA ALA A 464 65.98 -33.43 -1.65
C ALA A 464 67.24 -32.58 -1.42
N THR A 465 67.08 -31.28 -1.16
CA THR A 465 68.19 -30.37 -0.80
C THR A 465 68.88 -30.82 0.49
N ALA A 466 68.11 -31.16 1.52
CA ALA A 466 68.65 -31.61 2.79
C ALA A 466 69.40 -32.95 2.67
N ALA A 467 68.89 -33.89 1.87
CA ALA A 467 69.58 -35.14 1.58
C ALA A 467 70.86 -34.93 0.75
N TYR A 468 70.82 -34.01 -0.22
CA TYR A 468 71.98 -33.68 -1.06
C TYR A 468 73.14 -33.08 -0.23
N ALA A 469 72.84 -32.23 0.76
CA ALA A 469 73.86 -31.61 1.62
C ALA A 469 74.64 -32.61 2.49
N VAL A 470 74.15 -33.83 2.66
CA VAL A 470 74.77 -34.88 3.49
C VAL A 470 75.18 -36.13 2.69
N ASP A 471 75.28 -36.02 1.36
CA ASP A 471 75.53 -37.14 0.43
C ASP A 471 74.58 -38.34 0.65
N GLY A 472 73.32 -38.04 0.99
CA GLY A 472 72.27 -39.03 1.25
C GLY A 472 71.49 -39.46 -0.01
N ASP A 473 70.47 -40.29 0.20
CA ASP A 473 69.55 -40.71 -0.87
C ASP A 473 68.56 -39.59 -1.23
N VAL A 474 68.95 -38.76 -2.20
CA VAL A 474 68.17 -37.62 -2.69
C VAL A 474 66.85 -38.04 -3.31
N ALA A 475 66.85 -39.12 -4.11
CA ALA A 475 65.65 -39.61 -4.79
C ALA A 475 64.64 -40.17 -3.77
N GLY A 476 65.10 -40.97 -2.81
CA GLY A 476 64.25 -41.50 -1.75
C GLY A 476 63.67 -40.40 -0.84
N ALA A 477 64.47 -39.39 -0.48
CA ALA A 477 64.00 -38.27 0.32
C ALA A 477 62.99 -37.39 -0.43
N CYS A 478 63.21 -37.15 -1.72
CA CYS A 478 62.30 -36.43 -2.61
C CYS A 478 60.93 -37.13 -2.69
N GLU A 479 60.92 -38.42 -3.01
CA GLU A 479 59.69 -39.20 -3.19
C GLU A 479 58.91 -39.34 -1.87
N ALA A 480 59.60 -39.63 -0.76
CA ALA A 480 58.96 -39.79 0.54
C ALA A 480 58.29 -38.50 1.03
N ALA A 481 58.97 -37.36 0.88
CA ALA A 481 58.46 -36.07 1.34
C ALA A 481 57.32 -35.54 0.44
N GLY A 482 57.47 -35.69 -0.88
CA GLY A 482 56.47 -35.27 -1.84
C GLY A 482 55.16 -36.06 -1.77
N THR A 483 55.22 -37.35 -1.38
CA THR A 483 54.03 -38.21 -1.28
C THR A 483 53.36 -38.21 0.08
N GLN A 484 54.05 -37.80 1.15
CA GLN A 484 53.59 -37.91 2.54
C GLN A 484 52.20 -37.29 2.81
N ASN A 485 51.91 -36.16 2.15
CA ASN A 485 50.69 -35.39 2.37
C ASN A 485 49.67 -35.50 1.23
N LEU A 486 49.91 -36.39 0.26
CA LEU A 486 48.97 -36.61 -0.85
C LEU A 486 47.79 -37.48 -0.39
N PRO A 487 46.53 -37.02 -0.57
CA PRO A 487 45.37 -37.86 -0.34
C PRO A 487 45.35 -39.05 -1.31
N GLY A 488 44.74 -40.17 -0.91
CA GLY A 488 44.79 -41.42 -1.68
C GLY A 488 44.28 -41.35 -3.13
N ALA A 489 43.46 -40.35 -3.49
CA ALA A 489 43.02 -40.14 -4.87
C ALA A 489 44.11 -39.56 -5.80
N TRP A 490 45.26 -39.14 -5.26
CA TRP A 490 46.43 -38.63 -5.99
C TRP A 490 47.69 -39.48 -5.70
N ALA A 491 47.51 -40.73 -5.25
CA ALA A 491 48.63 -41.61 -4.92
C ALA A 491 49.52 -41.93 -6.14
N ASP A 492 48.96 -41.94 -7.35
CA ASP A 492 49.67 -42.21 -8.61
C ASP A 492 50.35 -40.95 -9.19
N THR A 493 50.91 -40.10 -8.33
CA THR A 493 51.61 -38.86 -8.71
C THR A 493 53.10 -39.16 -8.95
N SER A 494 53.66 -38.72 -10.06
CA SER A 494 55.10 -38.81 -10.30
C SER A 494 55.82 -37.59 -9.75
N ILE A 495 56.94 -37.82 -9.09
CA ILE A 495 57.76 -36.78 -8.44
C ILE A 495 59.20 -37.03 -8.86
N ASP A 496 59.86 -36.02 -9.42
CA ASP A 496 61.26 -36.06 -9.78
C ASP A 496 62.00 -34.85 -9.17
N CYS A 497 63.20 -35.09 -8.65
CA CYS A 497 64.04 -34.04 -8.10
C CYS A 497 65.43 -34.11 -8.73
N ALA A 498 65.90 -32.99 -9.26
CA ALA A 498 67.20 -32.88 -9.87
C ALA A 498 67.89 -31.55 -9.51
N PRO A 499 69.22 -31.55 -9.34
CA PRO A 499 69.98 -30.31 -9.21
C PRO A 499 69.94 -29.52 -10.52
N ALA A 500 69.55 -28.25 -10.43
CA ALA A 500 69.43 -27.31 -11.54
C ALA A 500 70.18 -26.02 -11.20
N GLY A 501 71.50 -26.02 -11.45
CA GLY A 501 72.38 -24.90 -11.10
C GLY A 501 72.56 -24.80 -9.58
N THR A 502 72.19 -23.65 -9.00
CA THR A 502 72.28 -23.39 -7.55
C THR A 502 71.03 -23.83 -6.77
N LEU A 503 70.07 -24.47 -7.43
CA LEU A 503 68.81 -24.89 -6.84
C LEU A 503 68.61 -26.40 -7.03
N MET A 504 68.04 -27.07 -6.03
CA MET A 504 67.38 -28.36 -6.21
C MET A 504 65.98 -28.10 -6.74
N ARG A 505 65.66 -28.59 -7.94
CA ARG A 505 64.35 -28.44 -8.57
C ARG A 505 63.55 -29.72 -8.36
N ALA A 506 62.31 -29.59 -7.93
CA ALA A 506 61.34 -30.68 -7.89
C ALA A 506 60.23 -30.42 -8.90
N GLU A 507 59.89 -31.45 -9.68
CA GLU A 507 58.78 -31.48 -10.61
C GLU A 507 57.79 -32.57 -10.18
N VAL A 508 56.54 -32.18 -9.99
CA VAL A 508 55.46 -33.05 -9.55
C VAL A 508 54.38 -33.06 -10.61
N GLN A 509 54.06 -34.23 -11.14
CA GLN A 509 52.98 -34.41 -12.10
C GLN A 509 51.86 -35.23 -11.47
N ALA A 510 50.75 -34.56 -11.16
CA ALA A 510 49.60 -35.12 -10.48
C ALA A 510 48.41 -35.27 -11.44
N ASN A 511 47.75 -36.42 -11.40
CA ASN A 511 46.53 -36.68 -12.17
C ASN A 511 45.32 -36.03 -11.50
N VAL A 512 44.47 -35.34 -12.27
CA VAL A 512 43.22 -34.77 -11.75
C VAL A 512 42.15 -35.87 -11.70
N PRO A 513 41.65 -36.28 -10.53
CA PRO A 513 40.66 -37.32 -10.44
C PRO A 513 39.33 -36.87 -11.05
N LEU A 514 38.67 -37.77 -11.78
CA LEU A 514 37.37 -37.50 -12.38
C LEU A 514 36.22 -37.91 -11.46
N PHE A 515 35.09 -37.21 -11.61
CA PHE A 515 33.88 -37.42 -10.82
C PHE A 515 33.11 -38.70 -11.20
N PHE A 516 33.35 -39.24 -12.40
CA PHE A 516 32.66 -40.45 -12.89
C PHE A 516 33.60 -41.67 -12.87
N PRO A 517 33.29 -42.73 -12.11
CA PRO A 517 34.09 -43.95 -12.10
C PRO A 517 34.07 -44.63 -13.48
N GLY A 518 35.25 -44.85 -14.06
CA GLY A 518 35.44 -45.56 -15.34
C GLY A 518 35.72 -44.68 -16.56
N PHE A 519 35.84 -43.36 -16.40
CA PHE A 519 36.33 -42.45 -17.44
C PHE A 519 37.63 -41.82 -16.95
N ASP A 520 38.70 -41.89 -17.75
CA ASP A 520 39.96 -41.18 -17.50
C ASP A 520 40.16 -40.16 -18.64
N ALA A 521 40.15 -38.88 -18.31
CA ALA A 521 40.35 -37.80 -19.28
C ALA A 521 41.85 -37.50 -19.51
N GLY A 522 42.76 -38.11 -18.73
CA GLY A 522 44.20 -37.93 -18.85
C GLY A 522 44.66 -36.50 -18.53
N TRP A 523 43.92 -35.77 -17.69
CA TRP A 523 44.30 -34.41 -17.30
C TRP A 523 45.34 -34.45 -16.19
N THR A 524 46.53 -33.99 -16.51
CA THR A 524 47.64 -33.87 -15.56
C THR A 524 47.91 -32.41 -15.23
N VAL A 525 48.35 -32.17 -14.01
CA VAL A 525 48.80 -30.88 -13.54
C VAL A 525 50.24 -31.00 -13.08
N ASN A 526 51.08 -30.10 -13.58
CA ASN A 526 52.50 -30.04 -13.22
C ASN A 526 52.69 -28.93 -12.18
N GLY A 527 53.25 -29.29 -11.03
CA GLY A 527 53.76 -28.38 -10.01
C GLY A 527 55.28 -28.37 -10.05
N GLU A 528 55.88 -27.19 -9.92
CA GLU A 528 57.34 -27.03 -9.89
C GLU A 528 57.74 -26.15 -8.71
N ALA A 529 58.80 -26.55 -8.01
CA ALA A 529 59.40 -25.75 -6.94
C ALA A 529 60.93 -25.90 -6.93
N GLY A 530 61.61 -24.96 -6.29
CA GLY A 530 63.05 -24.96 -6.16
C GLY A 530 63.51 -24.52 -4.78
N ALA A 531 64.50 -25.21 -4.23
CA ALA A 531 65.16 -24.88 -2.97
C ALA A 531 66.66 -24.68 -3.19
N ALA A 532 67.30 -23.74 -2.49
CA ALA A 532 68.71 -23.42 -2.69
C ALA A 532 69.63 -24.54 -2.17
N LEU A 533 70.59 -24.96 -2.98
CA LEU A 533 71.64 -25.90 -2.56
C LEU A 533 72.66 -25.13 -1.70
N GLU A 534 72.75 -25.44 -0.42
CA GLU A 534 73.80 -24.90 0.46
C GLU A 534 75.03 -25.83 0.45
N GLY A 535 76.07 -25.39 -0.25
CA GLY A 535 77.38 -26.04 -0.37
C GLY A 535 78.21 -25.38 -1.49
N ASP A 536 79.49 -25.12 -1.28
CA ASP A 536 80.37 -24.51 -2.29
C ASP A 536 80.47 -25.41 -3.53
N PRO A 537 80.36 -24.89 -4.77
CA PRO A 537 80.53 -25.68 -5.98
C PRO A 537 81.99 -26.15 -6.07
N GLN A 538 82.23 -27.45 -5.94
CA GLN A 538 83.51 -28.07 -6.31
C GLN A 538 83.49 -28.52 -7.78
#